data_AF-A0A1U9NQK8-F1
#
_entry.id   AF-A0A1U9NQK8-F1
#
_cell.length_a   1.000
_cell.length_b   1.000
_cell.length_c   1.000
_cell.angle_alpha   90.00
_cell.angle_beta   90.00
_cell.angle_gamma   90.00
#
_symmetry.space_group_name_H-M   'P 1'
#
loop_
_entity.id
_entity.type
_entity.pdbx_description
1 polymer ?
#
loop_
_entity_poly.entity_id
_entity_poly.type
_entity_poly.pdbx_seq_one_letter_code
_entity_poly.pdbx_strand_id
1 'polypeptide(L)'
;MRLDRLLLVALITVTAIVSISQAFDEPGPVVKRVIESANEGDPDSMFVLGYMYQEGDDGVEKDLDKAHEWFKKAADKGHVEAMIALAFMYQKGDPVRPDPYRTIYWLQKAAEKDDANAMFYLGELYHRGKGVAVNLPEAVRWYKKAARAGEPHAMYWLGDMYKNGTGVQQSDEQTYHWFQKAAEAGDISAMYYLATMYEEGVGTDQDIDKAVKWYEAAADEGNSDAMYSLGTLAREGRGMPRDIDAAVEWFSKAAKQGNSDAMLQLGLMFDNGEGVALDPEKAVKWLEKAAQGGNLRAMQLLGLKYLNGDTVGKDLEKAANLLLPPANDGLVKAMLALAEIYRSDSPFMQDKDKAVEWVRKAAQAGNLTAILDLAQMYLKGEGVEQDKEKALAWYKKAADKGSDVAAEKVEELEDKGLLNIF
;
A
#
# COMPACT_ATOMS: atom_id res chain seq x y z
N MET A 1 9.09 -11.68 -5.46
CA MET A 1 7.97 -12.62 -5.35
C MET A 1 6.83 -12.39 -6.37
N ARG A 2 7.05 -11.63 -7.46
CA ARG A 2 6.08 -11.52 -8.58
C ARG A 2 6.73 -11.51 -9.99
N LEU A 3 8.04 -11.82 -10.08
CA LEU A 3 8.67 -12.24 -11.34
C LEU A 3 8.40 -13.74 -11.62
N ASP A 4 8.01 -14.48 -10.59
CA ASP A 4 7.86 -15.95 -10.63
C ASP A 4 6.63 -16.45 -11.40
N ARG A 5 5.60 -15.60 -11.64
CA ARG A 5 4.36 -16.03 -12.31
C ARG A 5 4.36 -15.85 -13.83
N LEU A 6 5.13 -14.92 -14.39
CA LEU A 6 5.25 -14.76 -15.86
C LEU A 6 6.29 -15.72 -16.45
N LEU A 7 7.33 -16.05 -15.69
CA LEU A 7 8.15 -17.22 -15.95
C LEU A 7 7.32 -18.51 -15.96
N LEU A 8 6.25 -18.58 -15.15
CA LEU A 8 5.34 -19.72 -15.13
C LEU A 8 4.55 -19.92 -16.45
N VAL A 9 4.27 -18.86 -17.21
CA VAL A 9 3.52 -18.98 -18.49
C VAL A 9 4.44 -19.39 -19.64
N ALA A 10 5.69 -18.92 -19.66
CA ALA A 10 6.73 -19.51 -20.50
C ALA A 10 7.03 -20.97 -20.07
N LEU A 11 6.88 -21.28 -18.78
CA LEU A 11 6.92 -22.65 -18.28
C LEU A 11 5.76 -23.50 -18.80
N ILE A 12 4.54 -23.01 -19.07
CA ILE A 12 3.41 -23.90 -19.43
C ILE A 12 3.55 -24.52 -20.83
N THR A 13 4.28 -23.89 -21.76
CA THR A 13 4.63 -24.54 -23.04
C THR A 13 5.88 -25.44 -22.94
N VAL A 14 6.75 -25.21 -21.95
CA VAL A 14 7.99 -25.99 -21.73
C VAL A 14 7.86 -27.11 -20.68
N THR A 15 6.90 -27.03 -19.76
CA THR A 15 6.65 -28.01 -18.67
C THR A 15 6.04 -29.31 -19.16
N ALA A 16 5.60 -29.39 -20.43
CA ALA A 16 5.25 -30.65 -21.05
C ALA A 16 6.48 -31.51 -21.42
N ILE A 17 7.72 -30.98 -21.32
CA ILE A 17 8.93 -31.71 -21.75
C ILE A 17 9.92 -32.00 -20.61
N VAL A 18 9.90 -31.31 -19.47
CA VAL A 18 10.95 -31.48 -18.45
C VAL A 18 10.37 -31.65 -17.05
N SER A 19 10.11 -32.91 -16.70
CA SER A 19 10.01 -33.39 -15.33
C SER A 19 10.67 -34.74 -15.28
N ILE A 20 12.00 -34.74 -15.17
CA ILE A 20 12.91 -35.76 -14.59
C ILE A 20 14.33 -35.30 -14.99
N SER A 21 15.08 -34.68 -14.07
CA SER A 21 16.56 -34.75 -14.03
C SER A 21 17.10 -33.91 -12.86
N GLN A 22 17.06 -34.45 -11.65
CA GLN A 22 18.02 -34.05 -10.61
C GLN A 22 19.11 -35.13 -10.54
N ALA A 23 20.37 -34.67 -10.51
CA ALA A 23 21.63 -35.42 -10.30
C ALA A 23 22.37 -35.99 -11.53
N PHE A 24 22.84 -35.11 -12.44
CA PHE A 24 23.96 -35.45 -13.34
C PHE A 24 24.93 -34.28 -13.49
N ASP A 25 26.24 -34.57 -13.45
CA ASP A 25 27.34 -33.65 -13.79
C ASP A 25 27.45 -33.41 -15.31
N GLU A 26 26.65 -34.10 -16.13
CA GLU A 26 26.56 -33.90 -17.58
C GLU A 26 25.13 -33.55 -18.02
N PRO A 27 24.97 -32.71 -19.07
CA PRO A 27 23.67 -32.42 -19.64
C PRO A 27 22.98 -33.69 -20.14
N GLY A 28 21.71 -33.89 -19.74
CA GLY A 28 20.90 -35.02 -20.20
C GLY A 28 20.67 -35.02 -21.72
N PRO A 29 20.15 -36.12 -22.30
CA PRO A 29 19.93 -36.24 -23.75
C PRO A 29 19.04 -35.14 -24.35
N VAL A 30 18.12 -34.59 -23.57
CA VAL A 30 17.26 -33.47 -23.98
C VAL A 30 18.06 -32.18 -24.12
N VAL A 31 18.92 -31.88 -23.13
CA VAL A 31 19.77 -30.68 -23.15
C VAL A 31 20.81 -30.75 -24.28
N LYS A 32 21.38 -31.94 -24.55
CA LYS A 32 22.28 -32.13 -25.70
C LYS A 32 21.60 -31.76 -27.02
N ARG A 33 20.33 -32.15 -27.22
CA ARG A 33 19.55 -31.75 -28.41
C ARG A 33 19.25 -30.26 -28.47
N VAL A 34 18.93 -29.63 -27.34
CA VAL A 34 18.72 -28.17 -27.26
C VAL A 34 20.01 -27.44 -27.65
N ILE A 35 21.17 -27.89 -27.15
CA ILE A 35 22.48 -27.32 -27.50
C ILE A 35 22.76 -27.48 -29.00
N GLU A 36 22.54 -28.67 -29.56
CA GLU A 36 22.73 -28.93 -30.99
C GLU A 36 21.84 -28.00 -31.84
N SER A 37 20.54 -27.95 -31.55
CA SER A 37 19.59 -27.12 -32.30
C SER A 37 19.86 -25.61 -32.16
N ALA A 38 20.25 -25.16 -30.96
CA ALA A 38 20.68 -23.78 -30.74
C ALA A 38 21.93 -23.43 -31.56
N ASN A 39 22.90 -24.35 -31.67
CA ASN A 39 24.08 -24.18 -32.51
C ASN A 39 23.74 -24.17 -34.01
N GLU A 40 22.69 -24.88 -34.43
CA GLU A 40 22.21 -24.89 -35.81
C GLU A 40 21.46 -23.61 -36.22
N GLY A 41 21.12 -22.74 -35.27
CA GLY A 41 20.51 -21.44 -35.57
C GLY A 41 19.05 -21.30 -35.17
N ASP A 42 18.45 -22.29 -34.49
CA ASP A 42 17.06 -22.28 -34.07
C ASP A 42 16.81 -21.24 -32.95
N PRO A 43 15.98 -20.19 -33.17
CA PRO A 43 15.79 -19.13 -32.19
C PRO A 43 15.19 -19.62 -30.86
N ASP A 44 14.28 -20.59 -30.91
CA ASP A 44 13.59 -21.11 -29.73
C ASP A 44 14.57 -21.90 -28.84
N SER A 45 15.37 -22.77 -29.45
CA SER A 45 16.44 -23.50 -28.74
C SER A 45 17.52 -22.57 -28.20
N MET A 46 17.85 -21.47 -28.91
CA MET A 46 18.75 -20.44 -28.39
C MET A 46 18.17 -19.76 -27.14
N PHE A 47 16.88 -19.42 -27.14
CA PHE A 47 16.21 -18.83 -25.98
C PHE A 47 16.20 -19.80 -24.79
N VAL A 48 15.79 -21.06 -25.03
CA VAL A 48 15.77 -22.10 -23.99
C VAL A 48 17.17 -22.33 -23.41
N LEU A 49 18.21 -22.39 -24.24
CA LEU A 49 19.58 -22.55 -23.77
C LEU A 49 20.04 -21.34 -22.94
N GLY A 50 19.67 -20.12 -23.35
CA GLY A 50 19.93 -18.92 -22.56
C GLY A 50 19.27 -18.99 -21.17
N TYR A 51 18.04 -19.49 -21.10
CA TYR A 51 17.31 -19.69 -19.85
C TYR A 51 17.97 -20.75 -18.95
N MET A 52 18.39 -21.89 -19.51
CA MET A 52 19.13 -22.92 -18.77
C MET A 52 20.39 -22.35 -18.10
N TYR A 53 21.17 -21.55 -18.83
CA TYR A 53 22.34 -20.87 -18.27
C TYR A 53 21.97 -19.80 -17.21
N GLN A 54 20.81 -19.16 -17.33
CA GLN A 54 20.39 -18.14 -16.36
C GLN A 54 20.05 -18.74 -14.99
N GLU A 55 19.32 -19.86 -14.99
CA GLU A 55 18.87 -20.51 -13.76
C GLU A 55 19.94 -21.44 -13.19
N GLY A 56 20.72 -22.11 -14.06
CA GLY A 56 21.66 -23.16 -13.66
C GLY A 56 21.00 -24.51 -13.44
N ASP A 57 19.97 -24.82 -14.22
CA ASP A 57 19.15 -26.03 -14.13
C ASP A 57 19.50 -27.05 -15.22
N ASP A 58 18.90 -28.24 -15.15
CA ASP A 58 19.00 -29.32 -16.16
C ASP A 58 20.43 -29.83 -16.48
N GLY A 59 21.36 -29.70 -15.53
CA GLY A 59 22.74 -30.13 -15.71
C GLY A 59 23.60 -29.12 -16.48
N VAL A 60 23.14 -27.86 -16.58
CA VAL A 60 23.90 -26.72 -17.08
C VAL A 60 24.27 -25.83 -15.88
N GLU A 61 25.55 -25.51 -15.71
CA GLU A 61 25.97 -24.59 -14.65
C GLU A 61 25.50 -23.16 -14.95
N LYS A 62 25.06 -22.45 -13.90
CA LYS A 62 24.63 -21.06 -14.02
C LYS A 62 25.75 -20.17 -14.57
N ASP A 63 25.49 -19.53 -15.69
CA ASP A 63 26.45 -18.69 -16.41
C ASP A 63 25.70 -17.54 -17.09
N LEU A 64 25.67 -16.38 -16.43
CA LEU A 64 24.91 -15.23 -16.92
C LEU A 64 25.52 -14.62 -18.20
N ASP A 65 26.83 -14.77 -18.42
CA ASP A 65 27.48 -14.32 -19.66
C ASP A 65 27.01 -15.17 -20.85
N LYS A 66 26.98 -16.50 -20.69
CA LYS A 66 26.41 -17.37 -21.73
C LYS A 66 24.92 -17.15 -21.92
N ALA A 67 24.16 -16.95 -20.84
CA ALA A 67 22.74 -16.61 -20.93
C ALA A 67 22.53 -15.35 -21.80
N HIS A 68 23.29 -14.29 -21.52
CA HIS A 68 23.27 -13.04 -22.28
C HIS A 68 23.58 -13.26 -23.77
N GLU A 69 24.63 -14.01 -24.08
CA GLU A 69 25.00 -14.31 -25.46
C GLU A 69 23.91 -15.07 -26.22
N TRP A 70 23.32 -16.09 -25.60
CA TRP A 70 22.27 -16.91 -26.22
C TRP A 70 20.97 -16.13 -26.40
N PHE A 71 20.54 -15.37 -25.40
CA PHE A 71 19.40 -14.46 -25.55
C PHE A 71 19.64 -13.44 -26.65
N LYS A 72 20.84 -12.89 -26.75
CA LYS A 72 21.18 -11.96 -27.84
C LYS A 72 21.07 -12.63 -29.21
N LYS A 73 21.61 -13.83 -29.40
CA LYS A 73 21.49 -14.58 -30.67
C LYS A 73 20.03 -14.85 -31.05
N ALA A 74 19.20 -15.25 -30.09
CA ALA A 74 17.77 -15.46 -30.29
C ALA A 74 17.02 -14.15 -30.62
N ALA A 75 17.30 -13.08 -29.87
CA ALA A 75 16.71 -11.76 -30.06
C ALA A 75 17.07 -11.16 -31.43
N ASP A 76 18.33 -11.28 -31.86
CA ASP A 76 18.80 -10.87 -33.19
C ASP A 76 18.06 -11.61 -34.32
N LYS A 77 17.55 -12.82 -34.04
CA LYS A 77 16.71 -13.62 -34.96
C LYS A 77 15.21 -13.35 -34.84
N GLY A 78 14.81 -12.42 -33.98
CA GLY A 78 13.41 -12.00 -33.87
C GLY A 78 12.59 -12.72 -32.80
N HIS A 79 13.20 -13.51 -31.91
CA HIS A 79 12.52 -14.17 -30.80
C HIS A 79 12.13 -13.14 -29.73
N VAL A 80 10.83 -13.01 -29.44
CA VAL A 80 10.26 -11.91 -28.62
C VAL A 80 10.68 -12.01 -27.16
N GLU A 81 10.55 -13.20 -26.58
CA GLU A 81 10.87 -13.46 -25.17
C GLU A 81 12.37 -13.28 -24.91
N ALA A 82 13.23 -13.62 -25.86
CA ALA A 82 14.66 -13.34 -25.79
C ALA A 82 14.96 -11.83 -25.80
N MET A 83 14.23 -11.03 -26.59
CA MET A 83 14.35 -9.57 -26.55
C MET A 83 13.99 -9.03 -25.16
N ILE A 84 12.90 -9.52 -24.56
CA ILE A 84 12.44 -9.11 -23.24
C ILE A 84 13.44 -9.55 -22.15
N ALA A 85 13.93 -10.79 -22.20
CA ALA A 85 14.95 -11.29 -21.27
C ALA A 85 16.22 -10.44 -21.35
N LEU A 86 16.68 -10.14 -22.56
CA LEU A 86 17.85 -9.31 -22.78
C LEU A 86 17.65 -7.87 -22.29
N ALA A 87 16.45 -7.30 -22.45
CA ALA A 87 16.11 -6.01 -21.86
C ALA A 87 16.22 -6.03 -20.34
N PHE A 88 15.75 -7.08 -19.67
CA PHE A 88 15.88 -7.22 -18.22
C PHE A 88 17.32 -7.38 -17.76
N MET A 89 18.16 -8.10 -18.50
CA MET A 89 19.59 -8.19 -18.19
C MET A 89 20.27 -6.82 -18.26
N TYR A 90 19.95 -6.02 -19.29
CA TYR A 90 20.44 -4.64 -19.40
C TYR A 90 19.85 -3.70 -18.35
N GLN A 91 18.62 -3.92 -17.89
CA GLN A 91 18.04 -3.12 -16.82
C GLN A 91 18.68 -3.42 -15.47
N LYS A 92 18.84 -4.71 -15.15
CA LYS A 92 19.45 -5.19 -13.90
C LYS A 92 20.93 -4.84 -13.82
N GLY A 93 21.62 -4.89 -14.95
CA GLY A 93 23.06 -4.69 -15.01
C GLY A 93 23.85 -5.90 -14.55
N ASP A 94 23.42 -7.10 -14.98
CA ASP A 94 24.05 -8.37 -14.64
C ASP A 94 23.82 -9.35 -15.80
N PRO A 95 24.87 -9.85 -16.49
CA PRO A 95 26.30 -9.68 -16.19
C PRO A 95 26.92 -8.40 -16.80
N VAL A 96 26.16 -7.71 -17.65
CA VAL A 96 26.59 -6.49 -18.34
C VAL A 96 26.33 -5.24 -17.51
N ARG A 97 26.99 -4.11 -17.76
CA ARG A 97 26.63 -2.86 -17.08
C ARG A 97 25.17 -2.46 -17.40
N PRO A 98 24.44 -1.84 -16.45
CA PRO A 98 23.10 -1.31 -16.73
C PRO A 98 23.11 -0.40 -17.95
N ASP A 99 22.19 -0.65 -18.89
CA ASP A 99 22.07 0.10 -20.13
C ASP A 99 20.60 0.39 -20.44
N PRO A 100 20.09 1.58 -20.08
CA PRO A 100 18.70 1.93 -20.31
C PRO A 100 18.35 2.09 -21.80
N TYR A 101 19.33 2.46 -22.64
CA TYR A 101 19.11 2.59 -24.08
C TYR A 101 18.89 1.22 -24.71
N ARG A 102 19.71 0.23 -24.35
CA ARG A 102 19.52 -1.16 -24.81
C ARG A 102 18.28 -1.81 -24.23
N THR A 103 17.94 -1.50 -22.98
CA THR A 103 16.68 -1.94 -22.36
C THR A 103 15.48 -1.48 -23.20
N ILE A 104 15.42 -0.18 -23.50
CA ILE A 104 14.33 0.39 -24.31
C ILE A 104 14.35 -0.15 -25.73
N TYR A 105 15.52 -0.26 -26.35
CA TYR A 105 15.67 -0.78 -27.71
C TYR A 105 15.04 -2.17 -27.86
N TRP A 106 15.38 -3.10 -26.96
CA TRP A 106 14.88 -4.47 -27.04
C TRP A 106 13.39 -4.57 -26.70
N LEU A 107 12.91 -3.80 -25.72
CA LEU A 107 11.47 -3.75 -25.44
C LEU A 107 10.68 -3.13 -26.61
N GLN A 108 11.23 -2.11 -27.28
CA GLN A 108 10.59 -1.54 -28.48
C GLN A 108 10.55 -2.56 -29.61
N LYS A 109 11.61 -3.36 -29.81
CA LYS A 109 11.63 -4.44 -30.80
C LYS A 109 10.60 -5.53 -30.51
N ALA A 110 10.42 -5.90 -29.25
CA ALA A 110 9.35 -6.81 -28.84
C ALA A 110 7.96 -6.20 -29.02
N ALA A 111 7.78 -4.93 -28.65
CA ALA A 111 6.52 -4.20 -28.83
C ALA A 111 6.16 -3.97 -30.32
N GLU A 112 7.13 -3.84 -31.21
CA GLU A 112 6.92 -3.82 -32.68
C GLU A 112 6.33 -5.13 -33.21
N LYS A 113 6.43 -6.22 -32.45
CA LYS A 113 5.84 -7.53 -32.74
C LYS A 113 4.52 -7.75 -31.96
N ASP A 114 3.89 -6.66 -31.55
CA ASP A 114 2.62 -6.63 -30.81
C ASP A 114 2.67 -7.33 -29.43
N ASP A 115 3.86 -7.50 -28.83
CA ASP A 115 3.97 -8.08 -27.49
C ASP A 115 3.45 -7.10 -26.41
N ALA A 116 2.38 -7.52 -25.75
CA ALA A 116 1.67 -6.70 -24.78
C ALA A 116 2.49 -6.47 -23.50
N ASN A 117 3.30 -7.44 -23.09
CA ASN A 117 4.18 -7.34 -21.92
C ASN A 117 5.30 -6.32 -22.14
N ALA A 118 5.93 -6.34 -23.31
CA ALA A 118 6.97 -5.38 -23.68
C ALA A 118 6.42 -3.94 -23.72
N MET A 119 5.20 -3.76 -24.25
CA MET A 119 4.51 -2.47 -24.18
C MET A 119 4.24 -2.06 -22.73
N PHE A 120 3.81 -2.98 -21.87
CA PHE A 120 3.61 -2.70 -20.44
C PHE A 120 4.91 -2.28 -19.76
N TYR A 121 6.01 -3.01 -19.98
CA TYR A 121 7.32 -2.69 -19.40
C TYR A 121 7.87 -1.34 -19.89
N LEU A 122 7.64 -0.97 -21.15
CA LEU A 122 7.94 0.39 -21.62
C LEU A 122 7.15 1.43 -20.84
N GLY A 123 5.87 1.18 -20.58
CA GLY A 123 5.05 2.02 -19.71
C GLY A 123 5.64 2.17 -18.30
N GLU A 124 6.05 1.07 -17.68
CA GLU A 124 6.69 1.06 -16.34
C GLU A 124 8.00 1.86 -16.30
N LEU A 125 8.84 1.74 -17.34
CA LEU A 125 10.12 2.47 -17.42
C LEU A 125 9.90 3.97 -17.38
N TYR A 126 8.97 4.49 -18.19
CA TYR A 126 8.64 5.91 -18.24
C TYR A 126 7.84 6.37 -17.02
N HIS A 127 7.00 5.51 -16.45
CA HIS A 127 6.21 5.84 -15.25
C HIS A 127 7.13 6.06 -14.04
N ARG A 128 8.05 5.13 -13.79
CA ARG A 128 8.91 5.13 -12.59
C ARG A 128 10.25 5.82 -12.78
N GLY A 129 10.60 6.21 -14.01
CA GLY A 129 11.91 6.77 -14.34
C GLY A 129 13.06 5.77 -14.14
N LYS A 130 12.82 4.48 -14.43
CA LYS A 130 13.85 3.43 -14.27
C LYS A 130 14.85 3.49 -15.43
N GLY A 131 15.95 4.22 -15.24
CA GLY A 131 17.01 4.37 -16.25
C GLY A 131 16.73 5.45 -17.31
N VAL A 132 15.57 6.08 -17.27
CA VAL A 132 15.20 7.28 -18.05
C VAL A 132 14.51 8.28 -17.15
N ALA A 133 14.40 9.54 -17.57
CA ALA A 133 13.59 10.51 -16.85
C ALA A 133 12.12 10.07 -16.84
N VAL A 134 11.41 10.34 -15.73
CA VAL A 134 9.96 10.13 -15.64
C VAL A 134 9.26 10.88 -16.78
N ASN A 135 8.38 10.18 -17.50
CA ASN A 135 7.60 10.74 -18.59
C ASN A 135 6.19 10.12 -18.59
N LEU A 136 5.30 10.72 -17.80
CA LEU A 136 3.94 10.22 -17.63
C LEU A 136 3.13 10.17 -18.95
N PRO A 137 3.19 11.17 -19.85
CA PRO A 137 2.52 11.07 -21.14
C PRO A 137 2.96 9.86 -21.97
N GLU A 138 4.26 9.55 -21.98
CA GLU A 138 4.80 8.40 -22.71
C GLU A 138 4.42 7.09 -22.02
N ALA A 139 4.42 7.04 -20.68
CA ALA A 139 3.94 5.90 -19.92
C ALA A 139 2.48 5.57 -20.24
N VAL A 140 1.59 6.58 -20.21
CA VAL A 140 0.17 6.46 -20.59
C VAL A 140 0.04 5.94 -22.01
N ARG A 141 0.86 6.44 -22.95
CA ARG A 141 0.82 5.99 -24.35
C ARG A 141 1.13 4.50 -24.46
N TRP A 142 2.16 4.02 -23.76
CA TRP A 142 2.54 2.61 -23.76
C TRP A 142 1.53 1.72 -23.04
N TYR A 143 1.04 2.13 -21.86
CA TYR A 143 -0.03 1.40 -21.19
C TYR A 143 -1.30 1.32 -22.04
N LYS A 144 -1.71 2.38 -22.75
CA LYS A 144 -2.84 2.32 -23.69
C LYS A 144 -2.64 1.31 -24.81
N LYS A 145 -1.40 1.14 -25.29
CA LYS A 145 -1.09 0.11 -26.30
C LYS A 145 -1.16 -1.29 -25.69
N ALA A 146 -0.50 -1.52 -24.56
CA ALA A 146 -0.50 -2.79 -23.84
C ALA A 146 -1.93 -3.24 -23.45
N ALA A 147 -2.74 -2.32 -22.92
CA ALA A 147 -4.12 -2.57 -22.56
C ALA A 147 -5.00 -2.92 -23.77
N ARG A 148 -4.76 -2.31 -24.95
CA ARG A 148 -5.45 -2.71 -26.19
C ARG A 148 -5.02 -4.08 -26.70
N ALA A 149 -3.78 -4.48 -26.40
CA ALA A 149 -3.25 -5.80 -26.68
C ALA A 149 -3.65 -6.85 -25.62
N GLY A 150 -4.48 -6.48 -24.63
CA GLY A 150 -5.04 -7.41 -23.66
C GLY A 150 -4.22 -7.59 -22.38
N GLU A 151 -3.21 -6.75 -22.12
CA GLU A 151 -2.40 -6.88 -20.91
C GLU A 151 -3.16 -6.33 -19.66
N PRO A 152 -3.50 -7.19 -18.67
CA PRO A 152 -4.34 -6.80 -17.54
C PRO A 152 -3.69 -5.77 -16.61
N HIS A 153 -2.38 -5.85 -16.37
CA HIS A 153 -1.70 -4.92 -15.47
C HIS A 153 -1.68 -3.49 -16.04
N ALA A 154 -1.58 -3.32 -17.35
CA ALA A 154 -1.62 -2.06 -18.06
C ALA A 154 -3.03 -1.47 -18.01
N MET A 155 -4.06 -2.30 -18.12
CA MET A 155 -5.45 -1.87 -17.86
C MET A 155 -5.58 -1.37 -16.41
N TYR A 156 -5.07 -2.11 -15.42
CA TYR A 156 -5.05 -1.68 -14.03
C TYR A 156 -4.33 -0.33 -13.85
N TRP A 157 -3.12 -0.18 -14.39
CA TRP A 157 -2.34 1.06 -14.25
C TRP A 157 -2.97 2.24 -14.98
N LEU A 158 -3.68 2.01 -16.09
CA LEU A 158 -4.49 3.07 -16.69
C LEU A 158 -5.64 3.49 -15.77
N GLY A 159 -6.34 2.54 -15.17
CA GLY A 159 -7.38 2.82 -14.17
C GLY A 159 -6.84 3.68 -13.03
N ASP A 160 -5.69 3.29 -12.44
CA ASP A 160 -5.03 4.05 -11.38
C ASP A 160 -4.59 5.46 -11.82
N MET A 161 -4.04 5.59 -13.04
CA MET A 161 -3.67 6.89 -13.59
C MET A 161 -4.88 7.80 -13.80
N TYR A 162 -6.01 7.28 -14.27
CA TYR A 162 -7.26 8.03 -14.40
C TYR A 162 -7.90 8.36 -13.05
N LYS A 163 -7.77 7.48 -12.04
CA LYS A 163 -8.23 7.74 -10.68
C LYS A 163 -7.49 8.90 -10.03
N ASN A 164 -6.17 8.93 -10.20
CA ASN A 164 -5.29 9.90 -9.53
C ASN A 164 -4.96 11.13 -10.40
N GLY A 165 -5.43 11.20 -11.64
CA GLY A 165 -5.05 12.27 -12.58
C GLY A 165 -3.55 12.29 -12.93
N THR A 166 -2.89 11.13 -12.90
CA THR A 166 -1.44 11.02 -13.11
C THR A 166 -1.11 10.88 -14.59
N GLY A 167 -0.66 11.97 -15.22
CA GLY A 167 -0.35 11.99 -16.66
C GLY A 167 -1.56 12.03 -17.59
N VAL A 168 -2.77 11.96 -17.03
CA VAL A 168 -4.06 12.12 -17.70
C VAL A 168 -4.97 13.00 -16.85
N GLN A 169 -6.02 13.55 -17.44
CA GLN A 169 -7.09 14.19 -16.65
C GLN A 169 -7.83 13.13 -15.84
N GLN A 170 -8.07 13.41 -14.56
CA GLN A 170 -8.83 12.53 -13.68
C GLN A 170 -10.23 12.25 -14.24
N SER A 171 -10.68 11.00 -14.20
CA SER A 171 -11.99 10.60 -14.70
C SER A 171 -12.46 9.30 -14.06
N ASP A 172 -13.55 9.36 -13.31
CA ASP A 172 -14.15 8.18 -12.68
C ASP A 172 -14.72 7.21 -13.71
N GLU A 173 -15.28 7.72 -14.83
CA GLU A 173 -15.75 6.92 -15.96
C GLU A 173 -14.63 6.08 -16.58
N GLN A 174 -13.46 6.71 -16.84
CA GLN A 174 -12.31 5.99 -17.38
C GLN A 174 -11.70 5.04 -16.35
N THR A 175 -11.69 5.43 -15.08
CA THR A 175 -11.25 4.57 -13.97
C THR A 175 -12.09 3.29 -13.94
N TYR A 176 -13.42 3.43 -13.95
CA TYR A 176 -14.36 2.32 -13.99
C TYR A 176 -14.12 1.44 -15.22
N HIS A 177 -14.03 2.06 -16.41
CA HIS A 177 -13.83 1.33 -17.65
C HIS A 177 -12.58 0.44 -17.64
N TRP A 178 -11.45 0.98 -17.16
CA TRP A 178 -10.18 0.26 -17.17
C TRP A 178 -10.07 -0.77 -16.05
N PHE A 179 -10.56 -0.47 -14.84
CA PHE A 179 -10.63 -1.46 -13.77
C PHE A 179 -11.59 -2.60 -14.10
N GLN A 180 -12.74 -2.31 -14.74
CA GLN A 180 -13.65 -3.34 -15.20
C GLN A 180 -12.94 -4.32 -16.15
N LYS A 181 -12.29 -3.79 -17.20
CA LYS A 181 -11.56 -4.63 -18.16
C LYS A 181 -10.43 -5.43 -17.52
N ALA A 182 -9.67 -4.80 -16.62
CA ALA A 182 -8.58 -5.46 -15.91
C ALA A 182 -9.10 -6.60 -15.02
N ALA A 183 -10.19 -6.37 -14.27
CA ALA A 183 -10.81 -7.36 -13.42
C ALA A 183 -11.37 -8.55 -14.22
N GLU A 184 -12.06 -8.27 -15.34
CA GLU A 184 -12.55 -9.29 -16.28
C GLU A 184 -11.41 -10.10 -16.92
N ALA A 185 -10.23 -9.50 -17.05
CA ALA A 185 -9.01 -10.14 -17.53
C ALA A 185 -8.15 -10.81 -16.43
N GLY A 186 -8.64 -10.86 -15.18
CA GLY A 186 -8.01 -11.59 -14.08
C GLY A 186 -7.07 -10.76 -13.20
N ASP A 187 -7.02 -9.44 -13.34
CA ASP A 187 -6.20 -8.61 -12.45
C ASP A 187 -6.83 -8.48 -11.05
N ILE A 188 -6.16 -9.08 -10.07
CA ILE A 188 -6.63 -9.19 -8.68
C ILE A 188 -6.80 -7.82 -8.01
N SER A 189 -5.92 -6.86 -8.30
CA SER A 189 -6.01 -5.52 -7.73
C SER A 189 -7.21 -4.77 -8.32
N ALA A 190 -7.43 -4.91 -9.63
CA ALA A 190 -8.57 -4.32 -10.30
C ALA A 190 -9.91 -4.93 -9.85
N MET A 191 -9.97 -6.23 -9.55
CA MET A 191 -11.17 -6.84 -8.96
C MET A 191 -11.56 -6.15 -7.65
N TYR A 192 -10.59 -5.92 -6.76
CA TYR A 192 -10.81 -5.19 -5.51
C TYR A 192 -11.27 -3.75 -5.78
N TYR A 193 -10.59 -3.00 -6.64
CA TYR A 193 -10.99 -1.61 -6.90
C TYR A 193 -12.35 -1.52 -7.61
N LEU A 194 -12.66 -2.42 -8.54
CA LEU A 194 -13.98 -2.47 -9.15
C LEU A 194 -15.08 -2.73 -8.10
N ALA A 195 -14.82 -3.61 -7.13
CA ALA A 195 -15.73 -3.82 -6.01
C ALA A 195 -15.94 -2.53 -5.20
N THR A 196 -14.87 -1.80 -4.86
CA THR A 196 -14.98 -0.50 -4.15
C THR A 196 -15.80 0.52 -4.95
N MET A 197 -15.64 0.57 -6.27
CA MET A 197 -16.41 1.49 -7.12
C MET A 197 -17.91 1.16 -7.14
N TYR A 198 -18.27 -0.12 -7.17
CA TYR A 198 -19.66 -0.55 -6.99
C TYR A 198 -20.18 -0.28 -5.58
N GLU A 199 -19.35 -0.43 -4.55
CA GLU A 199 -19.75 -0.14 -3.18
C GLU A 199 -20.05 1.34 -2.96
N GLU A 200 -19.24 2.22 -3.53
CA GLU A 200 -19.34 3.68 -3.34
C GLU A 200 -20.23 4.36 -4.38
N GLY A 201 -20.50 3.72 -5.52
CA GLY A 201 -21.21 4.34 -6.65
C GLY A 201 -20.38 5.41 -7.36
N VAL A 202 -19.06 5.21 -7.43
CA VAL A 202 -18.13 6.13 -8.11
C VAL A 202 -17.83 5.60 -9.50
N GLY A 203 -18.04 6.42 -10.54
CA GLY A 203 -17.84 6.02 -11.94
C GLY A 203 -18.86 5.01 -12.49
N THR A 204 -19.74 4.48 -11.65
CA THR A 204 -20.84 3.57 -11.95
C THR A 204 -21.95 3.74 -10.90
N ASP A 205 -23.14 3.20 -11.14
CA ASP A 205 -24.21 3.20 -10.13
C ASP A 205 -23.81 2.30 -8.94
N GLN A 206 -24.20 2.71 -7.73
CA GLN A 206 -23.98 1.92 -6.53
C GLN A 206 -24.71 0.57 -6.62
N ASP A 207 -23.98 -0.52 -6.40
CA ASP A 207 -24.48 -1.89 -6.48
C ASP A 207 -23.69 -2.79 -5.50
N ILE A 208 -24.15 -2.84 -4.24
CA ILE A 208 -23.45 -3.57 -3.19
C ILE A 208 -23.38 -5.07 -3.48
N ASP A 209 -24.39 -5.64 -4.14
CA ASP A 209 -24.39 -7.07 -4.48
C ASP A 209 -23.31 -7.42 -5.51
N LYS A 210 -23.06 -6.52 -6.48
CA LYS A 210 -21.88 -6.65 -7.37
C LYS A 210 -20.57 -6.42 -6.64
N ALA A 211 -20.52 -5.46 -5.71
CA ALA A 211 -19.33 -5.23 -4.91
C ALA A 211 -18.94 -6.50 -4.14
N VAL A 212 -19.88 -7.15 -3.46
CA VAL A 212 -19.66 -8.42 -2.74
C VAL A 212 -19.07 -9.48 -3.67
N LYS A 213 -19.66 -9.70 -4.85
CA LYS A 213 -19.16 -10.72 -5.80
C LYS A 213 -17.73 -10.46 -6.27
N TRP A 214 -17.39 -9.20 -6.53
CA TRP A 214 -16.03 -8.84 -6.95
C TRP A 214 -15.03 -8.89 -5.79
N TYR A 215 -15.45 -8.54 -4.56
CA TYR A 215 -14.64 -8.77 -3.38
C TYR A 215 -14.40 -10.26 -3.13
N GLU A 216 -15.41 -11.13 -3.28
CA GLU A 216 -15.27 -12.59 -3.18
C GLU A 216 -14.26 -13.11 -4.22
N ALA A 217 -14.39 -12.71 -5.49
CA ALA A 217 -13.46 -13.09 -6.54
C ALA A 217 -12.00 -12.64 -6.24
N ALA A 218 -11.82 -11.41 -5.78
CA ALA A 218 -10.49 -10.92 -5.38
C ALA A 218 -9.94 -11.67 -4.15
N ALA A 219 -10.80 -11.98 -3.17
CA ALA A 219 -10.42 -12.70 -1.96
C ALA A 219 -10.03 -14.15 -2.26
N ASP A 220 -10.71 -14.83 -3.18
CA ASP A 220 -10.37 -16.19 -3.61
C ASP A 220 -8.97 -16.25 -4.27
N GLU A 221 -8.57 -15.18 -4.96
CA GLU A 221 -7.21 -15.00 -5.52
C GLU A 221 -6.19 -14.46 -4.49
N GLY A 222 -6.59 -14.31 -3.23
CA GLY A 222 -5.72 -13.94 -2.12
C GLY A 222 -5.61 -12.44 -1.85
N ASN A 223 -6.49 -11.59 -2.37
CA ASN A 223 -6.50 -10.17 -2.01
C ASN A 223 -6.94 -9.96 -0.55
N SER A 224 -6.04 -9.46 0.29
CA SER A 224 -6.29 -9.29 1.73
C SER A 224 -7.18 -8.08 2.05
N ASP A 225 -7.19 -7.06 1.20
CA ASP A 225 -8.07 -5.87 1.34
C ASP A 225 -9.52 -6.22 0.98
N ALA A 226 -9.72 -7.09 -0.01
CA ALA A 226 -11.03 -7.66 -0.33
C ALA A 226 -11.56 -8.54 0.80
N MET A 227 -10.71 -9.39 1.39
CA MET A 227 -11.07 -10.17 2.60
C MET A 227 -11.47 -9.25 3.76
N TYR A 228 -10.73 -8.17 3.99
CA TYR A 228 -11.09 -7.16 5.00
C TYR A 228 -12.45 -6.50 4.71
N SER A 229 -12.70 -6.17 3.45
CA SER A 229 -13.95 -5.54 3.02
C SER A 229 -15.14 -6.49 3.21
N LEU A 230 -15.01 -7.77 2.84
CA LEU A 230 -16.01 -8.80 3.11
C LEU A 230 -16.30 -8.95 4.60
N GLY A 231 -15.26 -8.93 5.45
CA GLY A 231 -15.43 -8.97 6.90
C GLY A 231 -16.24 -7.78 7.42
N THR A 232 -15.99 -6.59 6.86
CA THR A 232 -16.73 -5.36 7.22
C THR A 232 -18.19 -5.44 6.77
N LEU A 233 -18.44 -5.85 5.53
CA LEU A 233 -19.79 -6.01 4.97
C LEU A 233 -20.59 -7.07 5.73
N ALA A 234 -19.97 -8.20 6.11
CA ALA A 234 -20.60 -9.24 6.93
C ALA A 234 -20.94 -8.72 8.33
N ARG A 235 -20.02 -7.97 8.97
CA ARG A 235 -20.26 -7.40 10.30
C ARG A 235 -21.42 -6.40 10.32
N GLU A 236 -21.54 -5.61 9.26
CA GLU A 236 -22.54 -4.55 9.10
C GLU A 236 -23.86 -5.04 8.51
N GLY A 237 -23.86 -6.17 7.80
CA GLY A 237 -25.01 -6.69 7.06
C GLY A 237 -25.33 -5.88 5.80
N ARG A 238 -24.31 -5.40 5.08
CA ARG A 238 -24.45 -4.61 3.84
C ARG A 238 -24.23 -5.48 2.62
N GLY A 239 -25.23 -5.62 1.75
CA GLY A 239 -25.20 -6.50 0.57
C GLY A 239 -25.14 -8.00 0.90
N MET A 240 -25.20 -8.35 2.18
CA MET A 240 -25.28 -9.71 2.69
C MET A 240 -25.93 -9.69 4.08
N PRO A 241 -26.48 -10.81 4.58
CA PRO A 241 -26.97 -10.91 5.94
C PRO A 241 -25.87 -10.57 6.96
N ARG A 242 -26.24 -9.88 8.04
CA ARG A 242 -25.30 -9.60 9.13
C ARG A 242 -24.86 -10.90 9.79
N ASP A 243 -23.55 -11.15 9.80
CA ASP A 243 -22.93 -12.33 10.37
C ASP A 243 -21.56 -11.97 10.98
N ILE A 244 -21.52 -11.97 12.32
CA ILE A 244 -20.31 -11.60 13.06
C ILE A 244 -19.26 -12.71 13.03
N ASP A 245 -19.68 -13.98 13.02
CA ASP A 245 -18.75 -15.11 12.99
C ASP A 245 -18.05 -15.16 11.63
N ALA A 246 -18.80 -14.97 10.53
CA ALA A 246 -18.24 -14.81 9.20
C ALA A 246 -17.29 -13.60 9.11
N ALA A 247 -17.61 -12.48 9.79
CA ALA A 247 -16.72 -11.33 9.85
C ALA A 247 -15.38 -11.66 10.52
N VAL A 248 -15.41 -12.37 11.67
CA VAL A 248 -14.20 -12.85 12.36
C VAL A 248 -13.36 -13.74 11.44
N GLU A 249 -14.00 -14.64 10.69
CA GLU A 249 -13.31 -15.51 9.74
C GLU A 249 -12.62 -14.73 8.63
N TRP A 250 -13.33 -13.79 8.00
CA TRP A 250 -12.77 -12.94 6.95
C TRP A 250 -11.63 -12.07 7.45
N PHE A 251 -11.80 -11.39 8.59
CA PHE A 251 -10.71 -10.63 9.21
C PHE A 251 -9.52 -11.53 9.57
N SER A 252 -9.76 -12.76 10.05
CA SER A 252 -8.71 -13.72 10.34
C SER A 252 -7.94 -14.15 9.08
N LYS A 253 -8.61 -14.35 7.95
CA LYS A 253 -7.97 -14.64 6.66
C LYS A 253 -7.13 -13.45 6.17
N ALA A 254 -7.70 -12.25 6.19
CA ALA A 254 -7.00 -11.01 5.81
C ALA A 254 -5.76 -10.75 6.68
N ALA A 255 -5.89 -10.92 7.99
CA ALA A 255 -4.80 -10.74 8.95
C ALA A 255 -3.66 -11.76 8.74
N LYS A 256 -3.97 -13.02 8.40
CA LYS A 256 -2.95 -14.01 8.04
C LYS A 256 -2.14 -13.61 6.80
N GLN A 257 -2.73 -12.83 5.90
CA GLN A 257 -2.09 -12.27 4.72
C GLN A 257 -1.43 -10.90 4.96
N GLY A 258 -1.37 -10.44 6.21
CA GLY A 258 -0.66 -9.22 6.58
C GLY A 258 -1.49 -7.94 6.50
N ASN A 259 -2.81 -8.00 6.26
CA ASN A 259 -3.65 -6.80 6.29
C ASN A 259 -3.78 -6.27 7.74
N SER A 260 -3.27 -5.06 7.96
CA SER A 260 -3.14 -4.47 9.30
C SER A 260 -4.46 -3.89 9.82
N ASP A 261 -5.38 -3.48 8.95
CA ASP A 261 -6.74 -3.08 9.33
C ASP A 261 -7.56 -4.26 9.85
N ALA A 262 -7.46 -5.43 9.24
CA ALA A 262 -8.07 -6.66 9.71
C ALA A 262 -7.51 -7.10 11.07
N MET A 263 -6.19 -6.96 11.27
CA MET A 263 -5.57 -7.19 12.59
C MET A 263 -6.12 -6.21 13.63
N LEU A 264 -6.31 -4.94 13.29
CA LEU A 264 -6.96 -3.96 14.16
C LEU A 264 -8.40 -4.40 14.51
N GLN A 265 -9.20 -4.81 13.53
CA GLN A 265 -10.57 -5.26 13.80
C GLN A 265 -10.61 -6.48 14.71
N LEU A 266 -9.74 -7.47 14.48
CA LEU A 266 -9.62 -8.62 15.40
C LEU A 266 -9.22 -8.18 16.81
N GLY A 267 -8.29 -7.23 16.92
CA GLY A 267 -7.93 -6.62 18.20
C GLY A 267 -9.15 -6.05 18.92
N LEU A 268 -9.94 -5.23 18.23
CA LEU A 268 -11.17 -4.65 18.79
C LEU A 268 -12.23 -5.71 19.14
N MET A 269 -12.38 -6.75 18.32
CA MET A 269 -13.34 -7.82 18.57
C MET A 269 -12.98 -8.64 19.81
N PHE A 270 -11.69 -8.94 20.04
CA PHE A 270 -11.23 -9.57 21.28
C PHE A 270 -11.34 -8.65 22.50
N ASP A 271 -11.14 -7.33 22.33
CA ASP A 271 -11.25 -6.34 23.42
C ASP A 271 -12.70 -6.13 23.86
N ASN A 272 -13.67 -6.34 22.95
CA ASN A 272 -15.10 -6.13 23.21
C ASN A 272 -15.90 -7.44 23.36
N GLY A 273 -15.32 -8.59 23.02
CA GLY A 273 -16.02 -9.88 22.98
C GLY A 273 -17.08 -9.98 21.87
N GLU A 274 -16.85 -9.33 20.71
CA GLU A 274 -17.77 -9.36 19.56
C GLU A 274 -17.42 -10.55 18.65
N GLY A 275 -18.29 -11.57 18.57
CA GLY A 275 -18.06 -12.78 17.76
C GLY A 275 -16.95 -13.71 18.26
N VAL A 276 -16.24 -13.30 19.32
CA VAL A 276 -15.18 -14.07 19.98
C VAL A 276 -15.31 -13.88 21.48
N ALA A 277 -14.74 -14.82 22.26
CA ALA A 277 -14.64 -14.61 23.70
C ALA A 277 -13.77 -13.38 24.01
N LEU A 278 -14.22 -12.55 24.96
CA LEU A 278 -13.47 -11.41 25.49
C LEU A 278 -12.09 -11.87 25.97
N ASP A 279 -11.03 -11.30 25.40
CA ASP A 279 -9.64 -11.66 25.67
C ASP A 279 -8.74 -10.42 25.43
N PRO A 280 -8.61 -9.52 26.43
CA PRO A 280 -7.83 -8.31 26.31
C PRO A 280 -6.35 -8.56 25.98
N GLU A 281 -5.75 -9.63 26.50
CA GLU A 281 -4.37 -9.99 26.22
C GLU A 281 -4.16 -10.39 24.75
N LYS A 282 -5.12 -11.11 24.16
CA LYS A 282 -5.12 -11.42 22.73
C LYS A 282 -5.44 -10.20 21.88
N ALA A 283 -6.31 -9.30 22.37
CA ALA A 283 -6.54 -8.01 21.73
C ALA A 283 -5.24 -7.21 21.60
N VAL A 284 -4.47 -7.10 22.68
CA VAL A 284 -3.14 -6.44 22.68
C VAL A 284 -2.21 -7.08 21.65
N LYS A 285 -2.13 -8.42 21.58
CA LYS A 285 -1.27 -9.10 20.59
C LYS A 285 -1.66 -8.79 19.15
N TRP A 286 -2.96 -8.66 18.86
CA TRP A 286 -3.42 -8.26 17.53
C TRP A 286 -3.14 -6.79 17.24
N LEU A 287 -3.34 -5.90 18.22
CA LEU A 287 -2.98 -4.48 18.10
C LEU A 287 -1.48 -4.29 17.89
N GLU A 288 -0.62 -5.07 18.55
CA GLU A 288 0.83 -5.07 18.34
C GLU A 288 1.19 -5.46 16.90
N LYS A 289 0.56 -6.51 16.35
CA LYS A 289 0.77 -6.91 14.95
C LYS A 289 0.28 -5.84 13.97
N ALA A 290 -0.90 -5.27 14.21
CA ALA A 290 -1.45 -4.18 13.40
C ALA A 290 -0.53 -2.95 13.41
N ALA A 291 -0.02 -2.58 14.59
CA ALA A 291 0.94 -1.49 14.76
C ALA A 291 2.27 -1.76 14.04
N GLN A 292 2.80 -2.99 14.12
CA GLN A 292 3.97 -3.41 13.33
C GLN A 292 3.72 -3.34 11.82
N GLY A 293 2.50 -3.62 11.39
CA GLY A 293 2.02 -3.42 10.02
C GLY A 293 1.71 -1.98 9.63
N GLY A 294 2.08 -0.99 10.45
CA GLY A 294 1.93 0.43 10.14
C GLY A 294 0.54 1.02 10.45
N ASN A 295 -0.37 0.27 11.07
CA ASN A 295 -1.72 0.77 11.33
C ASN A 295 -1.71 1.85 12.43
N LEU A 296 -1.93 3.11 12.05
CA LEU A 296 -1.86 4.26 12.94
C LEU A 296 -2.92 4.23 14.04
N ARG A 297 -4.11 3.69 13.76
CA ARG A 297 -5.17 3.58 14.76
C ARG A 297 -4.84 2.50 15.80
N ALA A 298 -4.24 1.38 15.38
CA ALA A 298 -3.74 0.37 16.30
C ALA A 298 -2.58 0.89 17.15
N MET A 299 -1.65 1.64 16.56
CA MET A 299 -0.57 2.32 17.30
C MET A 299 -1.15 3.27 18.36
N GLN A 300 -2.16 4.08 18.01
CA GLN A 300 -2.82 4.96 18.97
C GLN A 300 -3.49 4.18 20.11
N LEU A 301 -4.26 3.14 19.80
CA LEU A 301 -4.94 2.35 20.83
C LEU A 301 -3.97 1.65 21.76
N LEU A 302 -2.92 1.04 21.21
CA LEU A 302 -1.89 0.38 21.99
C LEU A 302 -1.10 1.38 22.84
N GLY A 303 -0.78 2.55 22.29
CA GLY A 303 -0.14 3.64 23.02
C GLY A 303 -0.98 4.13 24.20
N LEU A 304 -2.30 4.26 24.02
CA LEU A 304 -3.22 4.59 25.11
C LEU A 304 -3.31 3.48 26.18
N LYS A 305 -3.27 2.20 25.78
CA LYS A 305 -3.20 1.08 26.73
C LYS A 305 -1.92 1.15 27.57
N TYR A 306 -0.75 1.43 26.96
CA TYR A 306 0.50 1.65 27.69
C TYR A 306 0.52 2.91 28.57
N LEU A 307 -0.13 3.99 28.14
CA LEU A 307 -0.27 5.21 28.94
C LEU A 307 -1.05 4.95 30.23
N ASN A 308 -2.15 4.20 30.11
CA ASN A 308 -3.08 3.93 31.21
C ASN A 308 -2.67 2.72 32.06
N GLY A 309 -1.81 1.83 31.54
CA GLY A 309 -1.55 0.53 32.16
C GLY A 309 -2.75 -0.43 32.08
N ASP A 310 -3.57 -0.28 31.03
CA ASP A 310 -4.72 -1.16 30.77
C ASP A 310 -4.26 -2.42 30.06
N THR A 311 -4.42 -3.59 30.70
CA THR A 311 -4.02 -4.93 30.21
C THR A 311 -2.50 -5.11 30.04
N VAL A 312 -1.78 -4.05 29.70
CA VAL A 312 -0.33 -3.95 29.65
C VAL A 312 0.17 -3.16 30.85
N GLY A 313 1.41 -3.40 31.31
CA GLY A 313 2.03 -2.56 32.32
C GLY A 313 2.20 -1.12 31.82
N LYS A 314 2.00 -0.13 32.71
CA LYS A 314 2.16 1.28 32.37
C LYS A 314 3.60 1.56 31.91
N ASP A 315 3.75 2.13 30.72
CA ASP A 315 5.04 2.46 30.10
C ASP A 315 4.90 3.73 29.26
N LEU A 316 5.36 4.85 29.81
CA LEU A 316 5.22 6.17 29.16
C LEU A 316 6.11 6.32 27.92
N GLU A 317 7.28 5.67 27.90
CA GLU A 317 8.20 5.75 26.76
C GLU A 317 7.64 4.96 25.59
N LYS A 318 7.19 3.71 25.83
CA LYS A 318 6.54 2.89 24.80
C LYS A 318 5.24 3.54 24.33
N ALA A 319 4.45 4.13 25.24
CA ALA A 319 3.26 4.90 24.86
C ALA A 319 3.63 6.07 23.93
N ALA A 320 4.61 6.90 24.28
CA ALA A 320 5.01 8.03 23.46
C ALA A 320 5.51 7.61 22.08
N ASN A 321 6.33 6.56 22.00
CA ASN A 321 6.85 6.03 20.73
C ASN A 321 5.73 5.53 19.81
N LEU A 322 4.70 4.86 20.37
CA LEU A 322 3.53 4.41 19.61
C LEU A 322 2.61 5.56 19.21
N LEU A 323 2.48 6.61 20.04
CA LEU A 323 1.58 7.73 19.78
C LEU A 323 2.18 8.75 18.81
N LEU A 324 3.50 8.78 18.63
CA LEU A 324 4.18 9.78 17.79
C LEU A 324 3.78 9.68 16.31
N PRO A 325 3.83 8.52 15.63
CA PRO A 325 3.37 8.41 14.24
C PRO A 325 1.91 8.85 14.01
N PRO A 326 0.89 8.35 14.75
CA PRO A 326 -0.48 8.80 14.55
C PRO A 326 -0.67 10.28 14.87
N ALA A 327 0.03 10.82 15.88
CA ALA A 327 -0.03 12.25 16.17
C ALA A 327 0.52 13.11 15.02
N ASN A 328 1.63 12.68 14.40
CA ASN A 328 2.17 13.35 13.21
C ASN A 328 1.23 13.26 12.00
N ASP A 329 0.46 12.18 11.88
CA ASP A 329 -0.55 11.99 10.82
C ASP A 329 -1.84 12.79 11.05
N GLY A 330 -1.97 13.47 12.19
CA GLY A 330 -3.13 14.31 12.49
C GLY A 330 -4.13 13.71 13.47
N LEU A 331 -3.87 12.52 14.02
CA LEU A 331 -4.78 11.90 15.00
C LEU A 331 -4.74 12.68 16.32
N VAL A 332 -5.76 13.52 16.51
CA VAL A 332 -5.90 14.42 17.67
C VAL A 332 -5.81 13.69 19.01
N LYS A 333 -6.39 12.49 19.13
CA LYS A 333 -6.32 11.72 20.38
C LYS A 333 -4.88 11.34 20.72
N ALA A 334 -4.06 11.00 19.73
CA ALA A 334 -2.64 10.74 19.94
C ALA A 334 -1.86 12.00 20.33
N MET A 335 -2.17 13.15 19.70
CA MET A 335 -1.56 14.44 20.08
C MET A 335 -1.84 14.78 21.54
N LEU A 336 -3.10 14.65 21.98
CA LEU A 336 -3.48 14.95 23.37
C LEU A 336 -2.83 13.99 24.37
N ALA A 337 -2.74 12.71 24.04
CA ALA A 337 -2.04 11.73 24.87
C ALA A 337 -0.53 12.02 24.97
N LEU A 338 0.13 12.45 23.89
CA LEU A 338 1.51 12.92 23.96
C LEU A 338 1.65 14.15 24.85
N ALA A 339 0.74 15.12 24.72
CA ALA A 339 0.74 16.29 25.59
C ALA A 339 0.60 15.90 27.07
N GLU A 340 -0.26 14.94 27.39
CA GLU A 340 -0.39 14.40 28.75
C GLU A 340 0.90 13.75 29.24
N ILE A 341 1.53 12.91 28.41
CA ILE A 341 2.82 12.28 28.74
C ILE A 341 3.88 13.33 29.04
N TYR A 342 4.01 14.36 28.20
CA TYR A 342 4.99 15.42 28.39
C TYR A 342 4.67 16.37 29.55
N ARG A 343 3.41 16.46 29.99
CA ARG A 343 3.02 17.20 31.21
C ARG A 343 3.21 16.40 32.49
N SER A 344 3.33 15.07 32.38
CA SER A 344 3.44 14.22 33.56
C SER A 344 4.64 14.61 34.44
N ASP A 345 4.55 14.29 35.72
CA ASP A 345 5.65 14.48 36.67
C ASP A 345 6.78 13.44 36.50
N SER A 346 6.80 12.71 35.39
CA SER A 346 7.84 11.74 35.08
C SER A 346 9.15 12.47 34.75
N PRO A 347 10.23 12.28 35.53
CA PRO A 347 11.49 12.98 35.29
C PRO A 347 12.15 12.64 33.95
N PHE A 348 11.75 11.52 33.32
CA PHE A 348 12.28 11.08 32.03
C PHE A 348 11.48 11.61 30.84
N MET A 349 10.20 11.91 31.04
CA MET A 349 9.28 12.28 29.96
C MET A 349 8.82 13.74 30.04
N GLN A 350 8.99 14.43 31.17
CA GLN A 350 8.50 15.79 31.34
C GLN A 350 9.17 16.76 30.36
N ASP A 351 8.36 17.45 29.56
CA ASP A 351 8.78 18.48 28.61
C ASP A 351 7.61 19.45 28.32
N LYS A 352 7.57 20.56 29.05
CA LYS A 352 6.45 21.51 28.97
C LYS A 352 6.30 22.14 27.58
N ASP A 353 7.41 22.36 26.89
CA ASP A 353 7.40 22.97 25.56
C ASP A 353 6.80 22.01 24.52
N LYS A 354 7.20 20.73 24.56
CA LYS A 354 6.58 19.69 23.72
C LYS A 354 5.11 19.49 24.04
N ALA A 355 4.73 19.54 25.32
CA ALA A 355 3.33 19.43 25.70
C ALA A 355 2.47 20.54 25.06
N VAL A 356 2.93 21.79 25.15
CA VAL A 356 2.27 22.93 24.49
C VAL A 356 2.22 22.73 23.00
N GLU A 357 3.30 22.26 22.37
CA GLU A 357 3.35 22.05 20.92
C GLU A 357 2.25 21.10 20.45
N TRP A 358 2.08 19.97 21.14
CA TRP A 358 1.05 18.98 20.81
C TRP A 358 -0.37 19.50 21.05
N VAL A 359 -0.60 20.21 22.16
CA VAL A 359 -1.90 20.87 22.40
C VAL A 359 -2.19 21.92 21.34
N ARG A 360 -1.19 22.68 20.91
CA ARG A 360 -1.31 23.66 19.82
C ARG A 360 -1.70 23.00 18.51
N LYS A 361 -1.04 21.89 18.13
CA LYS A 361 -1.40 21.12 16.93
C LYS A 361 -2.85 20.61 17.00
N ALA A 362 -3.26 20.05 18.14
CA ALA A 362 -4.64 19.59 18.36
C ALA A 362 -5.67 20.74 18.29
N ALA A 363 -5.34 21.92 18.83
CA ALA A 363 -6.18 23.11 18.79
C ALA A 363 -6.29 23.71 17.37
N GLN A 364 -5.20 23.64 16.59
CA GLN A 364 -5.18 24.02 15.18
C GLN A 364 -6.03 23.06 14.33
N ALA A 365 -6.00 21.76 14.64
CA ALA A 365 -6.91 20.76 14.08
C ALA A 365 -8.38 20.94 14.52
N GLY A 366 -8.67 21.93 15.37
CA GLY A 366 -10.02 22.35 15.71
C GLY A 366 -10.65 21.60 16.88
N ASN A 367 -9.89 20.81 17.63
CA ASN A 367 -10.36 20.12 18.82
C ASN A 367 -10.72 21.13 19.93
N LEU A 368 -11.96 21.09 20.41
CA LEU A 368 -12.46 22.08 21.37
C LEU A 368 -11.73 22.02 22.71
N THR A 369 -11.49 20.82 23.24
CA THR A 369 -10.76 20.62 24.50
C THR A 369 -9.35 21.21 24.41
N ALA A 370 -8.63 20.95 23.30
CA ALA A 370 -7.30 21.50 23.06
C ALA A 370 -7.30 23.02 22.92
N ILE A 371 -8.34 23.60 22.28
CA ILE A 371 -8.49 25.05 22.16
C ILE A 371 -8.63 25.70 23.54
N LEU A 372 -9.51 25.16 24.39
CA LEU A 372 -9.72 25.64 25.75
C LEU A 372 -8.46 25.51 26.60
N ASP A 373 -7.80 24.35 26.52
CA ASP A 373 -6.57 24.07 27.24
C ASP A 373 -5.46 25.05 26.83
N LEU A 374 -5.27 25.27 25.52
CA LEU A 374 -4.30 26.24 25.03
C LEU A 374 -4.60 27.68 25.46
N ALA A 375 -5.88 28.08 25.44
CA ALA A 375 -6.30 29.39 25.92
C ALA A 375 -5.95 29.57 27.41
N GLN A 376 -6.18 28.52 28.21
CA GLN A 376 -5.88 28.50 29.64
C GLN A 376 -4.37 28.53 29.91
N MET A 377 -3.57 27.84 29.09
CA MET A 377 -2.10 27.87 29.16
C MET A 377 -1.55 29.28 28.92
N TYR A 378 -2.01 29.97 27.87
CA TYR A 378 -1.62 31.37 27.61
C TYR A 378 -2.08 32.32 28.72
N LEU A 379 -3.27 32.11 29.28
CA LEU A 379 -3.80 32.97 30.34
C LEU A 379 -2.96 32.90 31.62
N LYS A 380 -2.41 31.71 31.94
CA LYS A 380 -1.63 31.46 33.15
C LYS A 380 -0.12 31.48 32.97
N GLY A 381 0.37 31.42 31.73
CA GLY A 381 1.80 31.22 31.44
C GLY A 381 2.29 29.79 31.77
N GLU A 382 1.42 28.78 31.60
CA GLU A 382 1.77 27.37 31.87
C GLU A 382 2.46 26.77 30.64
N GLY A 383 3.80 26.66 30.67
CA GLY A 383 4.59 26.12 29.55
C GLY A 383 4.74 27.08 28.35
N VAL A 384 4.10 28.25 28.42
CA VAL A 384 4.24 29.35 27.46
C VAL A 384 4.41 30.65 28.23
N GLU A 385 4.91 31.69 27.57
CA GLU A 385 4.82 33.04 28.12
C GLU A 385 3.35 33.44 28.29
N GLN A 386 3.05 34.10 29.41
CA GLN A 386 1.70 34.58 29.68
C GLN A 386 1.30 35.64 28.65
N ASP A 387 0.18 35.40 27.96
CA ASP A 387 -0.29 36.25 26.88
C ASP A 387 -1.82 36.28 26.87
N LYS A 388 -2.39 37.33 27.46
CA LYS A 388 -3.84 37.48 27.61
C LYS A 388 -4.54 37.71 26.28
N GLU A 389 -3.88 38.33 25.30
CA GLU A 389 -4.45 38.58 23.97
C GLU A 389 -4.55 37.27 23.20
N LYS A 390 -3.50 36.45 23.20
CA LYS A 390 -3.54 35.09 22.62
C LYS A 390 -4.57 34.22 23.33
N ALA A 391 -4.63 34.29 24.67
CA ALA A 391 -5.65 33.56 25.43
C ALA A 391 -7.07 33.95 24.99
N LEU A 392 -7.36 35.25 24.90
CA LEU A 392 -8.65 35.78 24.46
C LEU A 392 -8.98 35.32 23.03
N ALA A 393 -8.03 35.35 22.10
CA ALA A 393 -8.22 34.90 20.73
C ALA A 393 -8.62 33.41 20.67
N TRP A 394 -7.99 32.55 21.47
CA TRP A 394 -8.35 31.14 21.54
C TRP A 394 -9.70 30.91 22.25
N TYR A 395 -10.03 31.67 23.29
CA TYR A 395 -11.36 31.60 23.91
C TYR A 395 -12.47 32.00 22.93
N LYS A 396 -12.28 33.07 22.14
CA LYS A 396 -13.21 33.44 21.06
C LYS A 396 -13.41 32.29 20.07
N LYS A 397 -12.33 31.66 19.63
CA LYS A 397 -12.40 30.49 18.73
C LYS A 397 -13.17 29.31 19.35
N ALA A 398 -13.08 29.10 20.66
CA ALA A 398 -13.87 28.08 21.36
C ALA A 398 -15.35 28.50 21.52
N ALA A 399 -15.62 29.77 21.78
CA ALA A 399 -16.98 30.32 21.87
C ALA A 399 -17.71 30.21 20.52
N ASP A 400 -17.03 30.52 19.41
CA ASP A 400 -17.54 30.34 18.04
C ASP A 400 -17.87 28.86 17.72
N LYS A 401 -17.24 27.93 18.44
CA LYS A 401 -17.50 26.48 18.38
C LYS A 401 -18.58 26.01 19.36
N GLY A 402 -19.27 26.93 20.05
CA GLY A 402 -20.37 26.65 20.96
C GLY A 402 -19.97 26.33 22.40
N SER A 403 -18.79 26.77 22.86
CA SER A 403 -18.36 26.59 24.26
C SER A 403 -18.85 27.73 25.15
N ASP A 404 -19.90 27.50 25.94
CA ASP A 404 -20.43 28.48 26.89
C ASP A 404 -19.38 28.94 27.90
N VAL A 405 -18.56 28.01 28.41
CA VAL A 405 -17.43 28.30 29.31
C VAL A 405 -16.43 29.27 28.67
N ALA A 406 -16.27 29.21 27.33
CA ALA A 406 -15.37 30.11 26.64
C ALA A 406 -16.02 31.48 26.42
N ALA A 407 -17.32 31.52 26.13
CA ALA A 407 -18.07 32.77 25.98
C ALA A 407 -18.04 33.59 27.29
N GLU A 408 -18.32 32.96 28.43
CA GLU A 408 -18.19 33.59 29.75
C GLU A 408 -16.76 34.11 30.00
N LYS A 409 -15.75 33.36 29.56
CA LYS A 409 -14.35 33.75 29.72
C LYS A 409 -13.95 34.91 28.81
N VAL A 410 -14.53 35.00 27.62
CA VAL A 410 -14.36 36.14 26.71
C VAL A 410 -14.91 37.39 27.37
N GLU A 411 -16.16 37.34 27.87
CA GLU A 411 -16.78 38.47 28.57
C GLU A 411 -15.93 38.90 29.78
N GLU A 412 -15.49 37.96 30.62
CA GLU A 412 -14.64 38.26 31.78
C GLU A 412 -13.33 38.97 31.39
N LEU A 413 -12.68 38.53 30.31
CA LEU A 413 -11.40 39.07 29.86
C LEU A 413 -11.56 40.42 29.14
N GLU A 414 -12.66 40.63 28.42
CA GLU A 414 -12.99 41.89 27.77
C GLU A 414 -13.42 42.95 28.80
N ASP A 415 -14.28 42.58 29.75
CA ASP A 415 -14.73 43.46 30.83
C ASP A 415 -13.57 43.89 31.74
N LYS A 416 -12.64 42.97 32.05
CA LYS A 416 -11.41 43.29 32.79
C LYS A 416 -10.38 44.07 31.96
N GLY A 417 -10.53 44.08 30.63
CA GLY A 417 -9.73 44.88 29.69
C GLY A 417 -10.31 46.29 29.43
N LEU A 418 -11.58 46.54 29.78
CA LEU A 418 -12.33 47.75 29.45
C LEU A 418 -12.31 48.88 30.51
N LEU A 419 -11.29 48.91 31.38
CA LEU A 419 -10.99 50.09 32.23
C LEU A 419 -9.55 50.60 32.13
N ASN A 420 -8.77 50.17 31.13
CA ASN A 420 -7.42 50.70 30.89
C ASN A 420 -7.27 51.39 29.52
N ILE A 421 -8.29 52.16 29.12
CA ILE A 421 -8.15 53.19 28.07
C ILE A 421 -8.97 54.43 28.48
N PHE A 422 -8.40 55.28 29.32
CA PHE A 422 -8.62 56.73 29.33
C PHE A 422 -7.31 57.44 29.62
#